data_AF-A0AAW9NRS3-F1
#
_entry.id   AF-A0AAW9NRS3-F1
#
_cell.length_a   1.000
_cell.length_b   1.000
_cell.length_c   1.000
_cell.angle_alpha   90.00
_cell.angle_beta   90.00
_cell.angle_gamma   90.00
#
_symmetry.space_group_name_H-M   'P 1'
#
loop_
_entity.id
_entity.type
_entity.pdbx_description
1 polymer ?
#
loop_
_entity_poly.entity_id
_entity_poly.type
_entity_poly.pdbx_seq_one_letter_code
_entity_poly.pdbx_strand_id
1 'polypeptide(L)'
;MLYGYDSELITMLAKTYIKYGLNTDEFIVLNATIVLSTYEERLNVLEIGKSTNKSANEVEEILNSLLDRGKIKSIDGKVDRTALYQELNSIIRSEMTLPDLIMESMENLRRVGYEQGCGHLGQVELIPFDINNENQGIAVKGQSDYWSEAKMWSKERMIELANYILKFTESIDNQWINHYNARIYEQREKQREIDKMKEEERKEQKKKRSIPKNGYIVLFRLPDGMYKFAYTTSLLLEQKIISIQKEHGDNIQIIHTLETYDTKKFYHKFIKTQFSNRVKGGKYELNEEDVIYIKNEKFPSNAMEWFEG
;
A
#
# COMPACT_ATOMS: atom_id res chain seq x y z
N MET A 1 -9.42 3.52 -0.79
CA MET A 1 -9.23 2.76 0.46
C MET A 1 -9.80 3.62 1.62
N LEU A 2 -11.10 3.91 1.60
CA LEU A 2 -11.76 4.93 2.45
C LEU A 2 -12.94 4.38 3.27
N TYR A 3 -13.41 3.15 3.00
CA TYR A 3 -14.57 2.54 3.67
C TYR A 3 -14.29 2.01 5.09
N GLY A 4 -13.03 1.96 5.52
CA GLY A 4 -12.68 1.47 6.88
C GLY A 4 -12.86 2.51 7.98
N TYR A 5 -12.67 3.79 7.66
CA TYR A 5 -12.61 4.89 8.64
C TYR A 5 -13.97 5.19 9.28
N ASP A 6 -15.05 5.19 8.48
CA ASP A 6 -16.39 5.50 8.97
C ASP A 6 -16.93 4.36 9.85
N SER A 7 -16.62 3.10 9.52
CA SER A 7 -17.00 1.95 10.34
C SER A 7 -16.28 1.94 11.70
N GLU A 8 -15.03 2.37 11.74
CA GLU A 8 -14.25 2.48 12.98
C GLU A 8 -14.82 3.58 13.88
N LEU A 9 -15.06 4.78 13.33
CA LEU A 9 -15.62 5.91 14.07
C LEU A 9 -17.00 5.60 14.67
N ILE A 10 -17.88 4.95 13.90
CA ILE A 10 -19.20 4.49 14.37
C ILE A 10 -19.05 3.51 15.54
N THR A 11 -18.13 2.56 15.41
CA THR A 11 -17.87 1.55 16.45
C THR A 11 -17.32 2.19 17.72
N MET A 12 -16.41 3.16 17.59
CA MET A 12 -15.86 3.92 18.72
C MET A 12 -16.96 4.70 19.43
N LEU A 13 -17.76 5.46 18.67
CA LEU A 13 -18.88 6.23 19.23
C LEU A 13 -19.84 5.31 19.99
N ALA A 14 -20.22 4.17 19.43
CA ALA A 14 -21.10 3.20 20.10
C ALA A 14 -20.51 2.66 21.41
N LYS A 15 -19.19 2.47 21.49
CA LYS A 15 -18.50 2.01 22.70
C LYS A 15 -18.37 3.09 23.77
N THR A 16 -18.24 4.35 23.37
CA THR A 16 -17.86 5.43 24.30
C THR A 16 -18.93 6.49 24.54
N TYR A 17 -20.08 6.48 23.85
CA TYR A 17 -21.04 7.60 23.88
C TYR A 17 -21.45 8.02 25.30
N ILE A 18 -21.68 7.07 26.21
CA ILE A 18 -22.05 7.36 27.62
C ILE A 18 -20.92 8.13 28.31
N LYS A 19 -19.67 7.66 28.18
CA LYS A 19 -18.49 8.30 28.79
C LYS A 19 -18.11 9.61 28.09
N TYR A 20 -18.43 9.71 26.80
CA TYR A 20 -18.36 10.96 26.06
C TYR A 20 -19.41 11.97 26.52
N GLY A 21 -20.38 11.54 27.34
CA GLY A 21 -21.41 12.39 27.94
C GLY A 21 -22.59 12.64 27.00
N LEU A 22 -22.86 11.71 26.08
CA LEU A 22 -24.03 11.74 25.21
C LEU A 22 -25.18 10.94 25.83
N ASN A 23 -26.40 11.45 25.69
CA ASN A 23 -27.59 10.65 25.90
C ASN A 23 -27.91 9.78 24.66
N THR A 24 -28.89 8.89 24.79
CA THR A 24 -29.26 7.94 23.72
C THR A 24 -29.72 8.65 22.44
N ASP A 25 -30.48 9.74 22.55
CA ASP A 25 -30.99 10.48 21.39
C ASP A 25 -29.87 11.22 20.66
N GLU A 26 -28.96 11.84 21.41
CA GLU A 26 -27.75 12.49 20.90
C GLU A 26 -26.84 11.49 20.18
N PHE A 27 -26.65 10.32 20.77
CA PHE A 27 -25.90 9.22 20.15
C PHE A 27 -26.55 8.78 18.83
N ILE A 28 -27.86 8.53 18.82
CA ILE A 28 -28.58 8.07 17.62
C ILE A 28 -28.46 9.10 16.48
N VAL A 29 -28.67 10.38 16.79
CA VAL A 29 -28.59 11.47 15.80
C VAL A 29 -27.16 11.67 15.30
N LEU A 30 -26.17 11.67 16.18
CA LEU A 30 -24.77 11.81 15.77
C LEU A 30 -24.29 10.62 14.94
N ASN A 31 -24.69 9.40 15.33
CA ASN A 31 -24.36 8.19 14.59
C ASN A 31 -24.98 8.20 13.18
N ALA A 32 -26.27 8.54 13.07
CA ALA A 32 -26.94 8.70 11.77
C ALA A 32 -26.29 9.80 10.93
N THR A 33 -25.87 10.90 11.57
CA THR A 33 -25.12 11.97 10.90
C THR A 33 -23.82 11.45 10.29
N ILE A 34 -23.04 10.64 11.01
CA ILE A 34 -21.79 10.04 10.50
C ILE A 34 -22.06 9.05 9.36
N VAL A 35 -23.10 8.22 9.49
CA VAL A 35 -23.45 7.22 8.46
C VAL A 35 -23.92 7.87 7.16
N LEU A 36 -24.76 8.90 7.26
CA LEU A 36 -25.49 9.47 6.12
C LEU A 36 -24.81 10.70 5.50
N SER A 37 -23.86 11.34 6.16
CA SER A 37 -23.12 12.46 5.56
C SER A 37 -21.89 11.94 4.80
N THR A 38 -21.96 11.72 3.49
CA THR A 38 -20.73 11.42 2.73
C THR A 38 -19.78 12.64 2.72
N TYR A 39 -18.47 12.41 2.54
CA TYR A 39 -17.43 13.46 2.62
C TYR A 39 -17.71 14.69 1.74
N GLU A 40 -18.44 14.53 0.63
CA GLU A 40 -18.71 15.60 -0.33
C GLU A 40 -20.12 16.20 -0.23
N GLU A 41 -21.09 15.53 0.39
CA GLU A 41 -22.48 15.98 0.42
C GLU A 41 -22.80 16.87 1.64
N ARG A 42 -23.67 17.87 1.45
CA ARG A 42 -24.21 18.69 2.55
C ARG A 42 -25.05 17.82 3.48
N LEU A 43 -25.06 18.16 4.76
CA LEU A 43 -25.86 17.48 5.78
C LEU A 43 -27.35 17.44 5.37
N ASN A 44 -27.91 16.23 5.20
CA ASN A 44 -29.31 16.03 4.88
C ASN A 44 -30.12 15.74 6.15
N VAL A 45 -30.51 16.82 6.85
CA VAL A 45 -31.26 16.76 8.12
C VAL A 45 -32.58 15.98 7.97
N LEU A 46 -33.26 16.09 6.83
CA LEU A 46 -34.52 15.38 6.56
C LEU A 46 -34.32 13.85 6.51
N GLU A 47 -33.22 13.41 5.92
CA GLU A 47 -32.89 11.98 5.81
C GLU A 47 -32.44 11.41 7.16
N ILE A 48 -31.64 12.19 7.90
CA ILE A 48 -31.26 11.85 9.28
C ILE A 48 -32.53 11.70 10.12
N GLY A 49 -33.44 12.67 10.09
CA GLY A 49 -34.70 12.62 10.83
C GLY A 49 -35.54 11.37 10.53
N LYS A 50 -35.64 10.98 9.24
CA LYS A 50 -36.29 9.72 8.84
C LYS A 50 -35.61 8.49 9.46
N SER A 51 -34.28 8.45 9.45
CA SER A 51 -33.51 7.31 9.98
C SER A 51 -33.55 7.20 11.51
N THR A 52 -33.76 8.32 12.21
CA THR A 52 -33.77 8.39 13.67
C THR A 52 -35.18 8.49 14.27
N ASN A 53 -36.23 8.48 13.44
CA ASN A 53 -37.61 8.76 13.84
C ASN A 53 -37.76 10.10 14.60
N LYS A 54 -37.10 11.15 14.10
CA LYS A 54 -37.16 12.52 14.63
C LYS A 54 -37.53 13.51 13.52
N SER A 55 -38.13 14.64 13.88
CA SER A 55 -38.34 15.75 12.96
C SER A 55 -37.02 16.44 12.60
N ALA A 56 -36.99 17.16 11.48
CA ALA A 56 -35.80 17.91 11.08
C ALA A 56 -35.37 18.94 12.13
N ASN A 57 -36.34 19.61 12.77
CA ASN A 57 -36.08 20.58 13.82
C ASN A 57 -35.44 19.92 15.05
N GLU A 58 -35.92 18.76 15.48
CA GLU A 58 -35.32 18.02 16.61
C GLU A 58 -33.88 17.58 16.29
N VAL A 59 -33.59 17.18 15.05
CA VAL A 59 -32.24 16.84 14.62
C VAL A 59 -31.32 18.07 14.69
N GLU A 60 -31.77 19.22 14.19
CA GLU A 60 -31.01 20.47 14.27
C GLU A 60 -30.78 20.92 15.71
N GLU A 61 -31.80 20.86 16.57
CA GLU A 61 -31.69 21.20 17.99
C GLU A 61 -30.65 20.32 18.71
N ILE A 62 -30.65 19.01 18.44
CA ILE A 62 -29.67 18.08 19.00
C ILE A 62 -28.25 18.40 18.50
N LEU A 63 -28.06 18.60 17.20
CA LEU A 63 -26.74 18.90 16.64
C LEU A 63 -26.20 20.26 17.12
N ASN A 64 -27.05 21.28 17.20
CA ASN A 64 -26.68 22.59 17.75
C ASN A 64 -26.31 22.48 19.23
N SER A 65 -27.09 21.74 20.03
CA SER A 65 -26.77 21.47 21.43
C SER A 65 -25.42 20.75 21.61
N LEU A 66 -25.06 19.85 20.69
CA LEU A 66 -23.76 19.19 20.69
C LEU A 66 -22.62 20.13 20.31
N LEU A 67 -22.84 21.06 19.37
CA LEU A 67 -21.88 22.10 19.01
C LEU A 67 -21.67 23.08 20.18
N ASP A 68 -22.75 23.55 20.79
CA ASP A 68 -22.72 24.52 21.90
C ASP A 68 -22.01 23.95 23.13
N ARG A 69 -22.18 22.66 23.41
CA ARG A 69 -21.46 21.94 24.47
C ARG A 69 -20.03 21.54 24.10
N GLY A 70 -19.57 21.87 22.89
CA GLY A 70 -18.24 21.53 22.39
C GLY A 70 -18.02 20.02 22.19
N LYS A 71 -19.10 19.23 22.09
CA LYS A 71 -19.04 17.77 21.86
C LYS A 71 -18.79 17.41 20.41
N ILE A 72 -19.03 18.33 19.49
CA ILE A 72 -18.64 18.18 18.08
C ILE A 72 -18.08 19.51 17.59
N LYS A 73 -17.23 19.46 16.56
CA LYS A 73 -16.77 20.64 15.83
C LYS A 73 -17.37 20.62 14.43
N SER A 74 -17.49 21.79 13.81
CA SER A 74 -17.99 21.93 12.44
C SER A 74 -16.92 22.48 11.52
N ILE A 75 -16.70 21.83 10.38
CA ILE A 75 -15.88 22.31 9.25
C ILE A 75 -16.78 22.32 8.02
N ASP A 76 -16.91 23.48 7.37
CA ASP A 76 -17.74 23.69 6.18
C ASP A 76 -19.21 23.24 6.34
N GLY A 77 -19.76 23.40 7.55
CA GLY A 77 -21.14 23.01 7.86
C GLY A 77 -21.33 21.50 8.06
N LYS A 78 -20.25 20.74 8.25
CA LYS A 78 -20.26 19.30 8.52
C LYS A 78 -19.54 18.99 9.83
N VAL A 79 -19.90 17.89 10.48
CA VAL A 79 -19.18 17.42 11.67
C VAL A 79 -17.74 17.09 11.32
N ASP A 80 -16.79 17.69 12.04
CA ASP A 80 -15.37 17.36 11.94
C ASP A 80 -15.12 15.97 12.52
N ARG A 81 -15.11 14.99 11.61
CA ARG A 81 -14.89 13.58 11.93
C ARG A 81 -13.51 13.33 12.52
N THR A 82 -12.52 14.11 12.15
CA THR A 82 -11.14 13.96 12.65
C THR A 82 -11.07 14.39 14.10
N ALA A 83 -11.63 15.56 14.43
CA ALA A 83 -11.72 15.99 15.81
C ALA A 83 -12.54 15.01 16.67
N LEU A 84 -13.69 14.55 16.16
CA LEU A 84 -14.51 13.57 16.87
C LEU A 84 -13.76 12.25 17.10
N TYR A 85 -13.05 11.74 16.09
CA TYR A 85 -12.23 10.54 16.22
C TYR A 85 -11.18 10.71 17.33
N GLN A 86 -10.45 11.83 17.34
CA GLN A 86 -9.41 12.11 18.34
C GLN A 86 -9.97 12.13 19.77
N GLU A 87 -11.13 12.77 19.97
CA GLU A 87 -11.80 12.82 21.28
C GLU A 87 -12.25 11.44 21.75
N LEU A 88 -12.93 10.67 20.89
CA LEU A 88 -13.39 9.31 21.23
C LEU A 88 -12.20 8.37 21.47
N ASN A 89 -11.13 8.47 20.66
CA ASN A 89 -9.91 7.69 20.84
C ASN A 89 -9.23 8.01 22.16
N SER A 90 -9.22 9.28 22.58
CA SER A 90 -8.67 9.68 23.88
C SER A 90 -9.42 9.00 25.03
N ILE A 91 -10.74 8.83 24.94
CA ILE A 91 -11.53 8.10 25.94
C ILE A 91 -11.15 6.63 25.95
N ILE A 92 -11.15 5.97 24.78
CA ILE A 92 -10.78 4.55 24.67
C ILE A 92 -9.38 4.33 25.26
N ARG A 93 -8.39 5.14 24.86
CA ARG A 93 -7.01 5.05 25.34
C ARG A 93 -6.86 5.33 26.83
N SER A 94 -7.73 6.17 27.42
CA SER A 94 -7.71 6.41 28.86
C SER A 94 -8.10 5.19 29.68
N GLU A 95 -8.90 4.28 29.10
CA GLU A 95 -9.40 3.07 29.75
C GLU A 95 -8.50 1.86 29.57
N MET A 96 -7.68 1.87 28.53
CA MET A 96 -6.79 0.75 28.25
C MET A 96 -5.71 0.64 29.34
N THR A 97 -5.38 -0.61 29.69
CA THR A 97 -4.21 -0.84 30.52
C THR A 97 -2.95 -0.51 29.73
N LEU A 98 -1.88 -0.14 30.44
CA LEU A 98 -0.60 0.11 29.79
C LEU A 98 -0.09 -1.10 28.96
N PRO A 99 -0.19 -2.34 29.44
CA PRO A 99 0.09 -3.52 28.61
C PRO A 99 -0.73 -3.59 27.32
N ASP A 100 -2.04 -3.31 27.38
CA ASP A 100 -2.91 -3.35 26.19
C ASP A 100 -2.52 -2.29 25.16
N LEU A 101 -2.18 -1.08 25.62
CA LEU A 101 -1.70 0.02 24.76
C LEU A 101 -0.39 -0.33 24.06
N ILE A 102 0.54 -0.99 24.75
CA ILE A 102 1.81 -1.44 24.17
C ILE A 102 1.54 -2.54 23.13
N MET A 103 0.69 -3.51 23.46
CA MET A 103 0.37 -4.65 22.58
C MET A 103 -0.34 -4.20 21.29
N GLU A 104 -1.36 -3.34 21.39
CA GLU A 104 -2.09 -2.82 20.23
C GLU A 104 -1.16 -2.11 19.25
N SER A 105 -0.25 -1.26 19.75
CA SER A 105 0.69 -0.58 18.87
C SER A 105 1.74 -1.52 18.27
N MET A 106 2.19 -2.55 18.99
CA MET A 106 3.05 -3.59 18.41
C MET A 106 2.35 -4.33 17.26
N GLU A 107 1.05 -4.60 17.37
CA GLU A 107 0.27 -5.20 16.28
C GLU A 107 0.10 -4.24 15.09
N ASN A 108 -0.19 -2.97 15.35
CA ASN A 108 -0.29 -1.96 14.30
C ASN A 108 1.03 -1.81 13.53
N LEU A 109 2.19 -1.77 14.21
CA LEU A 109 3.50 -1.70 13.58
C LEU A 109 3.77 -2.90 12.65
N ARG A 110 3.35 -4.10 13.05
CA ARG A 110 3.44 -5.31 12.21
C ARG A 110 2.55 -5.24 10.96
N ARG A 111 1.40 -4.54 11.02
CA ARG A 111 0.47 -4.40 9.89
C ARG A 111 0.93 -3.42 8.82
N VAL A 112 1.69 -2.37 9.17
CA VAL A 112 2.10 -1.33 8.19
C VAL A 112 3.34 -1.73 7.36
N GLY A 113 3.95 -2.89 7.62
CA GLY A 113 5.04 -3.42 6.78
C GLY A 113 6.33 -2.58 6.77
N TYR A 114 6.46 -1.60 7.67
CA TYR A 114 7.69 -0.83 7.84
C TYR A 114 8.67 -1.62 8.73
N GLU A 115 9.56 -2.38 8.10
CA GLU A 115 10.82 -2.84 8.70
C GLU A 115 11.83 -1.68 8.80
N GLN A 116 11.41 -0.48 9.25
CA GLN A 116 12.37 0.56 9.60
C GLN A 116 12.82 0.32 11.02
N GLY A 117 14.14 0.15 11.19
CA GLY A 117 14.83 -0.34 12.38
C GLY A 117 14.77 0.57 13.61
N CYS A 118 13.58 1.03 13.96
CA CYS A 118 13.34 1.79 15.17
C CYS A 118 12.86 0.82 16.26
N GLY A 119 13.67 0.65 17.29
CA GLY A 119 13.34 -0.18 18.47
C GLY A 119 12.26 0.48 19.32
N HIS A 120 11.01 0.43 18.86
CA HIS A 120 9.85 0.99 19.57
C HIS A 120 9.10 -0.09 20.36
N LEU A 121 8.74 0.22 21.60
CA LEU A 121 7.89 -0.60 22.47
C LEU A 121 6.42 -0.17 22.31
N GLY A 122 5.82 -0.42 21.14
CA GLY A 122 4.44 0.02 20.89
C GLY A 122 4.30 1.55 20.89
N GLN A 123 3.26 2.10 21.56
CA GLN A 123 2.99 3.56 21.65
C GLN A 123 4.07 4.33 22.45
N VAL A 124 5.12 3.66 22.90
CA VAL A 124 6.19 4.23 23.70
C VAL A 124 7.37 4.55 22.81
N GLU A 125 7.64 5.84 22.63
CA GLU A 125 8.93 6.30 22.15
C GLU A 125 9.72 6.86 23.34
N LEU A 126 10.83 6.19 23.64
CA LEU A 126 11.79 6.64 24.64
C LEU A 126 12.76 7.61 23.95
N ILE A 127 12.76 8.86 24.40
CA ILE A 127 13.68 9.88 23.88
C ILE A 127 14.66 10.29 24.99
N PRO A 128 15.95 10.51 24.66
CA PRO A 128 16.88 11.10 25.60
C PRO A 128 16.35 12.48 26.04
N PHE A 129 16.43 12.76 27.33
CA PHE A 129 16.09 14.07 27.88
C PHE A 129 17.32 14.69 28.55
N ASP A 130 17.79 15.78 27.95
CA ASP A 130 18.94 16.53 28.46
C ASP A 130 18.48 17.49 29.56
N ILE A 131 19.15 17.43 30.70
CA ILE A 131 19.07 18.48 31.73
C ILE A 131 20.46 19.11 31.80
N ASN A 132 20.55 20.42 31.57
CA ASN A 132 21.82 21.17 31.58
C ASN A 132 22.89 20.63 30.61
N ASN A 133 22.51 20.22 29.40
CA ASN A 133 23.39 19.64 28.37
C ASN A 133 24.09 18.33 28.77
N GLU A 134 23.53 17.61 29.74
CA GLU A 134 23.90 16.24 30.05
C GLU A 134 22.69 15.33 29.85
N ASN A 135 22.90 14.18 29.17
CA ASN A 135 21.89 13.14 29.00
C ASN A 135 21.59 12.51 30.38
N GLN A 136 20.68 13.12 31.15
CA GLN A 136 20.39 12.71 32.52
C GLN A 136 19.14 11.84 32.65
N GLY A 137 18.34 11.69 31.58
CA GLY A 137 17.12 10.90 31.67
C GLY A 137 16.54 10.46 30.34
N ILE A 138 15.38 9.82 30.46
CA ILE A 138 14.58 9.33 29.35
C ILE A 138 13.19 9.92 29.50
N ALA A 139 12.73 10.68 28.51
CA ALA A 139 11.34 11.08 28.42
C ALA A 139 10.54 10.04 27.61
N VAL A 140 9.26 9.90 27.96
CA VAL A 140 8.34 8.97 27.33
C VAL A 140 7.27 9.75 26.59
N LYS A 141 7.26 9.64 25.26
CA LYS A 141 6.18 10.20 24.44
C LYS A 141 5.35 9.10 23.78
N GLY A 142 4.09 9.43 23.53
CA GLY A 142 3.18 8.63 22.73
C GLY A 142 3.66 8.54 21.28
N GLN A 143 3.39 7.42 20.63
CA GLN A 143 3.55 7.30 19.18
C GLN A 143 2.58 8.26 18.48
N SER A 144 3.12 9.02 17.53
CA SER A 144 2.35 9.75 16.53
C SER A 144 2.21 8.86 15.32
N ASP A 145 0.98 8.44 15.02
CA ASP A 145 0.63 8.13 13.64
C ASP A 145 0.64 9.47 12.89
N TYR A 146 0.89 9.48 11.57
CA TYR A 146 1.01 10.70 10.72
C TYR A 146 -0.08 11.78 10.91
N TRP A 147 -1.17 11.47 11.64
CA TRP A 147 -2.38 12.26 11.84
C TRP A 147 -2.62 12.76 13.28
N SER A 148 -1.73 12.46 14.24
CA SER A 148 -1.84 12.93 15.63
C SER A 148 -0.50 13.44 16.15
N GLU A 149 -0.47 14.54 16.90
CA GLU A 149 0.77 14.99 17.54
C GLU A 149 1.19 14.02 18.65
N ALA A 150 2.46 13.61 18.66
CA ALA A 150 3.03 12.80 19.73
C ALA A 150 3.04 13.62 21.02
N LYS A 151 2.21 13.24 21.99
CA LYS A 151 2.15 13.90 23.30
C LYS A 151 2.98 13.15 24.34
N MET A 152 3.57 13.91 25.27
CA MET A 152 4.20 13.34 26.46
C MET A 152 3.19 12.54 27.28
N TRP A 153 3.66 11.45 27.89
CA TRP A 153 2.81 10.67 28.79
C TRP A 153 2.55 11.42 30.09
N SER A 154 1.41 11.13 30.72
CA SER A 154 1.14 11.67 32.06
C SER A 154 2.12 11.09 33.08
N LYS A 155 2.33 11.81 34.17
CA LYS A 155 3.21 11.38 35.27
C LYS A 155 2.81 10.00 35.80
N GLU A 156 1.52 9.76 35.94
CA GLU A 156 0.95 8.50 36.45
C GLU A 156 1.33 7.34 35.52
N ARG A 157 1.21 7.51 34.20
CA ARG A 157 1.57 6.48 33.22
C ARG A 157 3.07 6.21 33.16
N MET A 158 3.90 7.25 33.32
CA MET A 158 5.35 7.08 33.42
C MET A 158 5.75 6.29 34.67
N ILE A 159 5.10 6.56 35.82
CA ILE A 159 5.31 5.78 37.05
C ILE A 159 4.85 4.33 36.87
N GLU A 160 3.70 4.11 36.21
CA GLU A 160 3.19 2.77 35.90
C GLU A 160 4.19 1.97 35.06
N LEU A 161 4.72 2.57 34.00
CA LEU A 161 5.75 1.96 33.15
C LEU A 161 7.03 1.63 33.92
N ALA A 162 7.52 2.56 34.74
CA ALA A 162 8.70 2.32 35.57
C ALA A 162 8.49 1.12 36.51
N ASN A 163 7.31 1.01 37.12
CA ASN A 163 6.97 -0.11 38.00
C ASN A 163 6.88 -1.45 37.23
N TYR A 164 6.36 -1.46 36.01
CA TYR A 164 6.37 -2.69 35.19
C TYR A 164 7.79 -3.12 34.81
N ILE A 165 8.66 -2.16 34.46
CA ILE A 165 10.07 -2.45 34.18
C ILE A 165 10.74 -3.03 35.43
N LEU A 166 10.55 -2.41 36.59
CA LEU A 166 11.09 -2.92 37.85
C LEU A 166 10.62 -4.35 38.15
N LYS A 167 9.31 -4.59 38.11
CA LYS A 167 8.74 -5.94 38.30
C LYS A 167 9.32 -6.96 37.33
N PHE A 168 9.48 -6.56 36.06
CA PHE A 168 10.07 -7.42 35.04
C PHE A 168 11.53 -7.77 35.38
N THR A 169 12.33 -6.78 35.79
CA THR A 169 13.73 -6.98 36.19
C THR A 169 13.87 -7.84 37.45
N GLU A 170 12.91 -7.81 38.37
CA GLU A 170 12.89 -8.71 39.54
C GLU A 170 12.55 -10.15 39.15
N SER A 171 11.81 -10.35 38.06
CA SER A 171 11.37 -11.66 37.59
C SER A 171 12.33 -12.37 36.63
N ILE A 172 13.42 -11.70 36.23
CA ILE A 172 14.33 -12.17 35.19
C ILE A 172 15.76 -12.14 35.67
N ASP A 173 16.48 -13.22 35.37
CA ASP A 173 17.90 -13.34 35.64
C ASP A 173 18.73 -13.24 34.35
N ASN A 174 20.05 -13.19 34.53
CA ASN A 174 20.99 -13.14 33.41
C ASN A 174 20.92 -14.39 32.52
N GLN A 175 20.52 -15.55 33.04
CA GLN A 175 20.39 -16.77 32.24
C GLN A 175 19.25 -16.66 31.24
N TRP A 176 18.10 -16.15 31.68
CA TRP A 176 16.95 -15.90 30.82
C TRP A 176 17.29 -14.89 29.72
N ILE A 177 17.97 -13.78 30.06
CA ILE A 177 18.42 -12.76 29.09
C ILE A 177 19.33 -13.40 28.03
N ASN A 178 20.30 -14.20 28.44
CA ASN A 178 21.21 -14.88 27.52
C ASN A 178 20.47 -15.84 26.60
N HIS A 179 19.51 -16.61 27.13
CA HIS A 179 18.69 -17.52 26.35
C HIS A 179 17.84 -16.78 25.31
N TYR A 180 17.19 -15.69 25.71
CA TYR A 180 16.43 -14.83 24.81
C TYR A 180 17.30 -14.29 23.67
N ASN A 181 18.47 -13.73 23.99
CA ASN A 181 19.39 -13.17 23.01
C ASN A 181 19.94 -14.22 22.04
N ALA A 182 20.27 -15.42 22.54
CA ALA A 182 20.70 -16.53 21.70
C ALA A 182 19.62 -16.93 20.68
N ARG A 183 18.37 -17.03 21.12
CA ARG A 183 17.22 -17.32 20.25
C ARG A 183 17.04 -16.26 19.16
N ILE A 184 17.15 -14.97 19.51
CA ILE A 184 17.07 -13.88 18.53
C ILE A 184 18.22 -13.96 17.52
N TYR A 185 19.43 -14.27 17.98
CA TYR A 185 20.59 -14.44 17.09
C TYR A 185 20.38 -15.58 16.09
N GLU A 186 19.93 -16.75 16.55
CA GLU A 186 19.62 -17.89 15.67
C GLU A 186 18.55 -17.56 14.62
N GLN A 187 17.50 -16.83 15.00
CA GLN A 187 16.46 -16.40 14.06
C GLN A 187 17.02 -15.46 12.99
N ARG A 188 17.88 -14.52 13.38
CA ARG A 188 18.54 -13.61 12.43
C ARG A 188 19.46 -14.34 11.47
N GLU A 189 20.22 -15.33 11.94
CA GLU A 189 21.08 -16.14 11.08
C GLU A 189 20.25 -16.95 10.06
N LYS A 190 19.17 -17.61 10.49
CA LYS A 190 18.24 -18.31 9.58
C LYS A 190 17.65 -17.37 8.52
N GLN A 191 17.28 -16.15 8.90
CA GLN A 191 16.76 -15.17 7.96
C GLN A 191 17.83 -14.73 6.95
N ARG A 192 19.07 -14.49 7.40
CA ARG A 192 20.20 -14.17 6.51
C ARG A 192 20.47 -15.29 5.50
N GLU A 193 20.36 -16.55 5.91
CA GLU A 193 20.50 -17.70 5.00
C GLU A 193 19.39 -17.72 3.94
N ILE A 194 18.13 -17.52 4.34
CA ILE A 194 16.99 -17.42 3.42
C ILE A 194 17.19 -16.28 2.41
N ASP A 195 17.64 -15.11 2.87
CA ASP A 195 17.84 -13.96 2.01
C ASP A 195 19.00 -14.16 1.04
N LYS A 196 20.09 -14.83 1.47
CA LYS A 196 21.18 -15.26 0.58
C LYS A 196 20.67 -16.20 -0.50
N MET A 197 19.90 -17.24 -0.14
CA MET A 197 19.31 -18.17 -1.11
C MET A 197 18.42 -17.45 -2.12
N LYS A 198 17.54 -16.54 -1.67
CA LYS A 198 16.67 -15.75 -2.57
C LYS A 198 17.48 -14.88 -3.52
N GLU A 199 18.58 -14.29 -3.05
CA GLU A 199 19.44 -13.46 -3.90
C GLU A 199 20.22 -14.31 -4.91
N GLU A 200 20.67 -15.49 -4.53
CA GLU A 200 21.29 -16.46 -5.45
C GLU A 200 20.29 -16.93 -6.52
N GLU A 201 19.07 -17.31 -6.13
CA GLU A 201 17.99 -17.64 -7.07
C GLU A 201 17.71 -16.49 -8.03
N ARG A 202 17.66 -15.24 -7.55
CA ARG A 202 17.48 -14.06 -8.41
C ARG A 202 18.64 -13.90 -9.38
N LYS A 203 19.89 -14.10 -8.93
CA LYS A 203 21.07 -14.03 -9.80
C LYS A 203 21.04 -15.14 -10.85
N GLU A 204 20.67 -16.36 -10.48
CA GLU A 204 20.51 -17.47 -11.42
C GLU A 204 19.38 -17.22 -12.43
N GLN A 205 18.23 -16.71 -11.99
CA GLN A 205 17.15 -16.33 -12.88
C GLN A 205 17.57 -15.21 -13.83
N LYS A 206 18.34 -14.21 -13.36
CA LYS A 206 18.95 -13.18 -14.22
C LYS A 206 19.88 -13.80 -15.26
N LYS A 207 20.77 -14.72 -14.86
CA LYS A 207 21.66 -15.46 -15.78
C LYS A 207 20.87 -16.28 -16.81
N LYS A 208 19.81 -16.99 -16.39
CA LYS A 208 18.93 -17.75 -17.31
C LYS A 208 18.18 -16.83 -18.28
N ARG A 209 17.83 -15.60 -17.87
CA ARG A 209 17.20 -14.59 -18.74
C ARG A 209 18.18 -13.92 -19.70
N SER A 210 19.47 -13.88 -19.39
CA SER A 210 20.49 -13.30 -20.27
C SER A 210 20.98 -14.26 -21.36
N ILE A 211 20.58 -15.54 -21.32
CA ILE A 211 20.88 -16.49 -22.39
C ILE A 211 20.00 -16.14 -23.60
N PRO A 212 20.60 -15.85 -24.77
CA PRO A 212 19.89 -15.64 -26.03
C PRO A 212 18.94 -16.80 -26.34
N LYS A 213 17.75 -16.49 -26.84
CA LYS A 213 16.78 -17.49 -27.27
C LYS A 213 16.45 -17.30 -28.72
N ASN A 214 16.83 -18.31 -29.50
CA ASN A 214 16.52 -18.33 -30.92
C ASN A 214 15.02 -18.46 -31.14
N GLY A 215 14.57 -18.00 -32.30
CA GLY A 215 13.16 -18.00 -32.66
C GLY A 215 12.85 -17.04 -33.78
N TYR A 216 11.57 -16.71 -33.95
CA TYR A 216 11.08 -16.00 -35.12
C TYR A 216 10.34 -14.72 -34.77
N ILE A 217 10.55 -13.67 -35.57
CA ILE A 217 9.68 -12.50 -35.66
C ILE A 217 8.80 -12.65 -36.90
N VAL A 218 7.50 -12.38 -36.76
CA VAL A 218 6.52 -12.44 -37.83
C VAL A 218 5.98 -11.03 -38.04
N LEU A 219 6.19 -10.48 -39.24
CA LEU A 219 5.52 -9.26 -39.70
C LEU A 219 4.27 -9.67 -40.47
N PHE A 220 3.12 -9.13 -40.08
CA PHE A 220 1.86 -9.38 -40.76
C PHE A 220 1.03 -8.10 -40.89
N ARG A 221 0.18 -8.06 -41.91
CA ARG A 221 -0.72 -6.97 -42.22
C ARG A 221 -2.15 -7.37 -41.86
N LEU A 222 -2.84 -6.47 -41.17
CA LEU A 222 -4.22 -6.60 -40.75
C LEU A 222 -5.18 -6.15 -41.87
N PRO A 223 -6.47 -6.52 -41.80
CA PRO A 223 -7.46 -6.13 -42.82
C PRO A 223 -7.67 -4.62 -42.96
N ASP A 224 -7.39 -3.85 -41.91
CA ASP A 224 -7.45 -2.38 -41.90
C ASP A 224 -6.24 -1.71 -42.57
N GLY A 225 -5.32 -2.51 -43.14
CA GLY A 225 -4.13 -2.01 -43.81
C GLY A 225 -2.93 -1.78 -42.90
N MET A 226 -3.10 -1.89 -41.57
CA MET A 226 -2.06 -1.65 -40.59
C MET A 226 -1.20 -2.90 -40.36
N TYR A 227 0.02 -2.72 -39.86
CA TYR A 227 0.96 -3.81 -39.62
C TYR A 227 1.08 -4.16 -38.14
N LYS A 228 1.45 -5.40 -37.86
CA LYS A 228 1.84 -5.87 -36.53
C LYS A 228 3.04 -6.81 -36.63
N PHE A 229 3.84 -6.77 -35.58
CA PHE A 229 4.89 -7.75 -35.35
C PHE A 229 4.45 -8.67 -34.21
N ALA A 230 4.69 -9.96 -34.39
CA ALA A 230 4.62 -10.95 -33.34
C ALA A 230 5.94 -11.69 -33.25
N TYR A 231 6.21 -12.36 -32.14
CA TYR A 231 7.40 -13.19 -32.01
C TYR A 231 7.12 -14.51 -31.30
N THR A 232 8.01 -15.46 -31.48
CA THR A 232 8.03 -16.75 -30.78
C THR A 232 9.46 -17.19 -30.54
N THR A 233 9.76 -17.67 -29.34
CA THR A 233 11.03 -18.35 -29.02
C THR A 233 10.90 -19.88 -29.14
N SER A 234 9.83 -20.37 -29.75
CA SER A 234 9.64 -21.78 -30.09
C SER A 234 10.09 -22.00 -31.54
N LEU A 235 10.64 -23.18 -31.82
CA LEU A 235 11.05 -23.60 -33.17
C LEU A 235 9.85 -23.80 -34.14
N LEU A 236 8.62 -23.70 -33.65
CA LEU A 236 7.41 -23.99 -34.44
C LEU A 236 6.77 -22.68 -34.96
N LEU A 237 7.36 -22.12 -36.02
CA LEU A 237 6.88 -20.92 -36.71
C LEU A 237 5.43 -21.07 -37.21
N GLU A 238 5.11 -22.21 -37.81
CA GLU A 238 3.78 -22.50 -38.37
C GLU A 238 2.68 -22.42 -37.31
N GLN A 239 2.93 -22.97 -36.12
CA GLN A 239 1.98 -22.88 -35.00
C GLN A 239 1.75 -21.44 -34.55
N LYS A 240 2.80 -20.61 -34.59
CA LYS A 240 2.67 -19.19 -34.28
C LYS A 240 1.84 -18.47 -35.33
N ILE A 241 2.04 -18.75 -36.62
CA ILE A 241 1.24 -18.18 -37.72
C ILE A 241 -0.23 -18.58 -37.58
N ILE A 242 -0.52 -19.86 -37.34
CA ILE A 242 -1.89 -20.36 -37.10
C ILE A 242 -2.53 -19.65 -35.90
N SER A 243 -1.77 -19.45 -34.82
CA SER A 243 -2.26 -18.71 -33.64
C SER A 243 -2.61 -17.25 -33.98
N ILE A 244 -1.80 -16.58 -34.80
CA ILE A 244 -2.05 -15.19 -35.21
C ILE A 244 -3.30 -15.12 -36.09
N GLN A 245 -3.46 -16.06 -37.04
CA GLN A 245 -4.66 -16.17 -37.88
C GLN A 245 -5.92 -16.41 -37.02
N LYS A 246 -5.85 -17.26 -36.00
CA LYS A 246 -6.97 -17.44 -35.05
C LYS A 246 -7.30 -16.19 -34.23
N GLU A 247 -6.29 -15.41 -33.83
CA GLU A 247 -6.49 -14.22 -32.99
C GLU A 247 -7.03 -13.02 -33.79
N HIS A 248 -6.66 -12.91 -35.07
CA HIS A 248 -6.94 -11.73 -35.89
C HIS A 248 -7.83 -12.01 -37.12
N GLY A 249 -8.25 -13.25 -37.31
CA GLY A 249 -9.05 -13.73 -38.43
C GLY A 249 -8.19 -14.15 -39.64
N ASP A 250 -8.78 -14.91 -40.56
CA ASP A 250 -8.08 -15.48 -41.72
C ASP A 250 -7.69 -14.44 -42.79
N ASN A 251 -8.24 -13.22 -42.70
CA ASN A 251 -7.99 -12.13 -43.66
C ASN A 251 -6.68 -11.35 -43.40
N ILE A 252 -5.78 -11.88 -42.56
CA ILE A 252 -4.45 -11.30 -42.36
C ILE A 252 -3.46 -11.79 -43.43
N GLN A 253 -2.52 -10.93 -43.80
CA GLN A 253 -1.45 -11.29 -44.73
C GLN A 253 -0.13 -11.40 -43.97
N ILE A 254 0.49 -12.59 -43.97
CA ILE A 254 1.87 -12.73 -43.48
C ILE A 254 2.81 -12.10 -44.52
N ILE A 255 3.57 -11.10 -44.10
CA ILE A 255 4.40 -10.26 -44.99
C ILE A 255 5.83 -10.75 -45.04
N HIS A 256 6.40 -11.07 -43.87
CA HIS A 256 7.77 -11.58 -43.74
C HIS A 256 7.97 -12.29 -42.40
N THR A 257 8.93 -13.19 -42.35
CA THR A 257 9.36 -13.88 -41.13
C THR A 257 10.87 -13.83 -41.01
N LEU A 258 11.37 -13.41 -39.84
CA LEU A 258 12.79 -13.26 -39.54
C LEU A 258 13.19 -14.30 -38.50
N GLU A 259 14.20 -15.11 -38.77
CA GLU A 259 14.83 -15.95 -37.74
C GLU A 259 15.83 -15.12 -36.95
N THR A 260 15.89 -15.28 -35.64
CA THR A 260 16.73 -14.47 -34.76
C THR A 260 17.42 -15.37 -33.75
N TYR A 261 18.64 -15.01 -33.35
CA TYR A 261 19.40 -15.66 -32.28
C TYR A 261 18.96 -15.18 -30.88
N ASP A 262 18.63 -13.90 -30.72
CA ASP A 262 18.00 -13.37 -29.50
C ASP A 262 16.66 -12.70 -29.81
N THR A 263 15.61 -13.50 -29.97
CA THR A 263 14.29 -13.03 -30.43
C THR A 263 13.69 -11.96 -29.52
N LYS A 264 13.82 -12.12 -28.20
CA LYS A 264 13.22 -11.16 -27.25
C LYS A 264 13.95 -9.84 -27.30
N LYS A 265 15.29 -9.86 -27.29
CA LYS A 265 16.09 -8.65 -27.35
C LYS A 265 15.91 -7.95 -28.70
N PHE A 266 15.92 -8.70 -29.80
CA PHE A 266 15.65 -8.15 -31.12
C PHE A 266 14.27 -7.49 -31.20
N TYR A 267 13.21 -8.15 -30.75
CA TYR A 267 11.86 -7.55 -30.76
C TYR A 267 11.77 -6.28 -29.90
N HIS A 268 12.25 -6.34 -28.64
CA HIS A 268 12.06 -5.26 -27.68
C HIS A 268 13.05 -4.10 -27.85
N LYS A 269 14.27 -4.34 -28.35
CA LYS A 269 15.29 -3.31 -28.53
C LYS A 269 15.44 -2.84 -29.98
N PHE A 270 15.24 -3.70 -30.98
CA PHE A 270 15.30 -3.28 -32.37
C PHE A 270 13.92 -2.86 -32.87
N ILE A 271 12.97 -3.80 -33.01
CA ILE A 271 11.68 -3.55 -33.67
C ILE A 271 10.91 -2.42 -32.97
N LYS A 272 10.78 -2.48 -31.64
CA LYS A 272 10.06 -1.44 -30.89
C LYS A 272 10.72 -0.07 -30.95
N THR A 273 12.04 -0.01 -31.04
CA THR A 273 12.79 1.27 -31.07
C THR A 273 12.85 1.84 -32.47
N GLN A 274 13.18 1.03 -33.48
CA GLN A 274 13.29 1.42 -34.87
C GLN A 274 11.97 1.95 -35.43
N PHE A 275 10.85 1.34 -35.03
CA PHE A 275 9.52 1.69 -35.54
C PHE A 275 8.65 2.41 -34.50
N SER A 276 9.22 2.94 -33.41
CA SER A 276 8.45 3.60 -32.35
C SER A 276 7.56 4.74 -32.87
N ASN A 277 8.08 5.50 -33.84
CA ASN A 277 7.40 6.66 -34.43
C ASN A 277 6.28 6.27 -35.41
N ARG A 278 6.15 4.97 -35.73
CA ARG A 278 5.10 4.41 -36.59
C ARG A 278 3.97 3.76 -35.79
N VAL A 279 4.03 3.76 -34.45
CA VAL A 279 3.06 3.05 -33.60
C VAL A 279 1.82 3.91 -33.33
N LYS A 280 0.64 3.36 -33.62
CA LYS A 280 -0.67 3.93 -33.27
C LYS A 280 -1.60 2.85 -32.73
N GLY A 281 -2.02 2.98 -31.47
CA GLY A 281 -2.93 2.01 -30.84
C GLY A 281 -2.41 0.57 -30.80
N GLY A 282 -1.09 0.37 -30.71
CA GLY A 282 -0.47 -0.97 -30.72
C GLY A 282 -0.37 -1.64 -32.11
N LYS A 283 -0.61 -0.89 -33.18
CA LYS A 283 -0.38 -1.27 -34.58
C LYS A 283 0.65 -0.33 -35.22
N TYR A 284 1.27 -0.72 -36.32
CA TYR A 284 2.30 0.05 -37.01
C TYR A 284 1.80 0.58 -38.37
N GLU A 285 1.96 1.87 -38.62
CA GLU A 285 1.75 2.53 -39.93
C GLU A 285 3.04 2.43 -40.76
N LEU A 286 3.35 1.25 -41.30
CA LEU A 286 4.55 1.03 -42.13
C LEU A 286 4.27 1.40 -43.59
N ASN A 287 5.22 2.08 -44.25
CA ASN A 287 5.17 2.34 -45.69
C ASN A 287 5.88 1.22 -46.49
N GLU A 288 5.87 1.29 -47.81
CA GLU A 288 6.53 0.27 -48.66
C GLU A 288 8.05 0.20 -48.44
N GLU A 289 8.70 1.33 -48.20
CA GLU A 289 10.13 1.39 -47.88
C GLU A 289 10.46 0.66 -46.58
N ASP A 290 9.65 0.84 -45.53
CA ASP A 290 9.78 0.17 -44.23
C ASP A 290 9.65 -1.35 -44.40
N VAL A 291 8.69 -1.81 -45.21
CA VAL A 291 8.49 -3.25 -45.50
C VAL A 291 9.64 -3.82 -46.31
N ILE A 292 10.12 -3.10 -47.32
CA ILE A 292 11.29 -3.49 -48.12
C ILE A 292 12.54 -3.54 -47.26
N TYR A 293 12.74 -2.56 -46.37
CA TYR A 293 13.86 -2.52 -45.44
C TYR A 293 13.90 -3.77 -44.55
N ILE A 294 12.75 -4.19 -44.01
CA ILE A 294 12.63 -5.40 -43.19
C ILE A 294 12.93 -6.66 -44.01
N LYS A 295 12.41 -6.75 -45.25
CA LYS A 295 12.62 -7.91 -46.14
C LYS A 295 14.06 -8.04 -46.65
N ASN A 296 14.76 -6.92 -46.78
CA ASN A 296 16.14 -6.91 -47.26
C ASN A 296 17.13 -7.36 -46.18
N GLU A 297 16.72 -7.42 -44.91
CA GLU A 297 17.51 -7.89 -43.77
C GLU A 297 18.87 -7.18 -43.58
N LYS A 298 19.01 -5.97 -44.13
CA LYS A 298 20.20 -5.12 -44.00
C LYS A 298 20.08 -4.23 -42.77
N PHE A 299 20.16 -4.84 -41.59
CA PHE A 299 20.05 -4.13 -40.31
C PHE A 299 21.41 -3.55 -39.87
N PRO A 300 21.43 -2.55 -38.96
CA PRO A 300 22.68 -2.04 -38.42
C PRO A 300 23.40 -3.12 -37.60
N SER A 301 24.72 -3.02 -37.44
CA SER A 301 25.56 -4.09 -36.86
C SER A 301 25.08 -4.59 -35.49
N ASN A 302 24.59 -3.69 -34.63
CA ASN A 302 24.05 -4.06 -33.32
C ASN A 302 22.79 -4.95 -33.37
N ALA A 303 22.03 -4.88 -34.46
CA ALA A 303 20.86 -5.70 -34.71
C ALA A 303 21.23 -7.02 -35.41
N MET A 304 22.26 -6.99 -36.27
CA MET A 304 22.85 -8.19 -36.89
C MET A 304 23.43 -9.16 -35.85
N GLU A 305 24.03 -8.65 -34.77
CA GLU A 305 24.45 -9.47 -33.62
C GLU A 305 23.30 -10.30 -33.02
N TRP A 306 22.05 -9.85 -33.14
CA TRP A 306 20.90 -10.59 -32.62
C TRP A 306 20.32 -11.57 -33.64
N PHE A 307 20.82 -11.59 -34.87
CA PHE A 307 20.53 -12.55 -35.94
C PHE A 307 21.58 -13.67 -36.01
N GLU A 308 22.86 -13.34 -35.92
CA GLU A 308 23.96 -14.24 -36.32
C GLU A 308 24.64 -14.98 -35.16
N GLY A 309 24.39 -14.59 -33.89
CA GLY A 309 24.98 -15.26 -32.72
C GLY A 309 26.18 -14.53 -32.13
#